data_AF-A0A1C2C153-F1
#
_entry.id   AF-A0A1C2C153-F1
#
_cell.length_a   1.000
_cell.length_b   1.000
_cell.length_c   1.000
_cell.angle_alpha   90.00
_cell.angle_beta   90.00
_cell.angle_gamma   90.00
#
_symmetry.space_group_name_H-M   'P 1'
#
loop_
_entity.id
_entity.type
_entity.pdbx_description
1 polymer ?
#
loop_
_entity_poly.entity_id
_entity_poly.type
_entity_poly.pdbx_seq_one_letter_code
_entity_poly.pdbx_strand_id
1 'polypeptide(L)' 'MNDKFLKKLGRNISDRRKANQLTQLSLSHATGVDPSYISRLERGIANASLDSLLKIAKALNCTVKDLIPDSNNPID' A
#
# COMPACT_ATOMS: atom_id res chain seq x y z
N MET A 1 -11.65 7.00 -8.04
CA MET A 1 -10.94 5.71 -8.13
C MET A 1 -11.83 4.66 -7.50
N ASN A 2 -11.98 3.46 -8.06
CA ASN A 2 -12.93 2.46 -7.57
C ASN A 2 -12.59 2.04 -6.12
N ASP A 3 -13.52 2.19 -5.18
CA ASP A 3 -13.33 1.84 -3.75
C ASP A 3 -12.79 0.40 -3.57
N LYS A 4 -13.22 -0.52 -4.45
CA LYS A 4 -12.75 -1.92 -4.47
C LYS A 4 -11.25 -2.01 -4.82
N PHE A 5 -10.79 -1.17 -5.75
CA PHE A 5 -9.38 -1.10 -6.16
C PHE A 5 -8.50 -0.59 -5.01
N LEU A 6 -8.89 0.52 -4.38
CA LEU A 6 -8.13 1.08 -3.25
C LEU A 6 -8.07 0.13 -2.07
N LYS A 7 -9.17 -0.58 -1.76
CA LYS A 7 -9.16 -1.63 -0.73
C LYS A 7 -8.23 -2.78 -1.08
N LYS A 8 -8.13 -3.18 -2.35
CA LYS A 8 -7.23 -4.26 -2.78
C LYS A 8 -5.76 -3.81 -2.74
N LEU A 9 -5.47 -2.58 -3.18
CA LEU A 9 -4.15 -1.96 -3.02
C LEU A 9 -3.73 -1.90 -1.55
N GLY A 10 -4.63 -1.40 -0.68
CA GLY A 10 -4.39 -1.30 0.76
C GLY A 10 -4.11 -2.66 1.42
N ARG A 11 -4.85 -3.70 1.04
CA ARG A 11 -4.60 -5.08 1.48
C ARG A 11 -3.23 -5.57 1.04
N ASN A 12 -2.88 -5.42 -0.25
CA ASN A 12 -1.58 -5.83 -0.77
C ASN A 12 -0.41 -5.18 0.01
N ILE A 13 -0.53 -3.89 0.36
CA ILE A 13 0.45 -3.18 1.20
C ILE A 13 0.50 -3.78 2.61
N SER A 14 -0.66 -3.96 3.25
CA SER A 14 -0.75 -4.47 4.63
C SER A 14 -0.20 -5.89 4.76
N ASP A 15 -0.52 -6.76 3.81
CA ASP A 15 -0.11 -8.16 3.81
C ASP A 15 1.41 -8.28 3.64
N ARG A 16 2.00 -7.52 2.72
CA ARG A 16 3.46 -7.48 2.53
C ARG A 16 4.17 -6.83 3.73
N ARG A 17 3.61 -5.79 4.33
CA ARG A 17 4.14 -5.20 5.57
C ARG A 17 4.20 -6.24 6.69
N LYS A 18 3.12 -7.00 6.89
CA LYS A 18 3.05 -8.07 7.89
C LYS A 18 4.01 -9.22 7.58
N ALA A 19 4.17 -9.60 6.31
CA ALA A 19 5.14 -10.60 5.89
C ALA A 19 6.60 -10.18 6.19
N ASN A 20 6.88 -8.88 6.12
CA ASN A 20 8.16 -8.30 6.55
C ASN A 20 8.23 -8.03 8.07
N GLN A 21 7.22 -8.45 8.86
CA GLN A 21 7.16 -8.27 10.31
C GLN A 21 7.23 -6.79 10.76
N LEU A 22 6.82 -5.86 9.89
CA LEU A 22 6.86 -4.43 10.18
C LEU A 22 5.54 -3.97 10.81
N THR A 23 5.61 -3.07 11.78
CA THR A 23 4.43 -2.29 12.20
C THR A 23 4.18 -1.14 11.21
N GLN A 24 3.00 -0.50 11.27
CA GLN A 24 2.74 0.71 10.46
C GLN A 24 3.72 1.83 10.78
N LEU A 25 4.11 1.97 12.07
CA LEU A 25 5.13 2.93 12.51
C LEU A 25 6.52 2.56 11.96
N SER A 26 6.89 1.29 11.99
CA SER A 26 8.15 0.81 11.42
C SER A 26 8.23 1.07 9.92
N LEU A 27 7.14 0.82 9.19
CA LEU A 27 7.07 1.14 7.75
C LEU A 27 7.17 2.65 7.52
N SER A 28 6.47 3.45 8.32
CA SER A 28 6.54 4.92 8.29
C SER A 28 7.97 5.42 8.40
N HIS A 29 8.73 4.90 9.37
CA HIS A 29 10.12 5.28 9.58
C HIS A 29 11.00 4.87 8.38
N ALA A 30 10.77 3.69 7.81
CA ALA A 30 11.53 3.19 6.66
C ALA A 30 11.26 3.97 5.37
N THR A 31 10.05 4.52 5.20
CA THR A 31 9.63 5.21 3.97
C THR A 31 9.64 6.73 4.10
N GLY A 32 9.71 7.29 5.31
CA GLY A 32 9.45 8.70 5.58
C GLY A 32 8.02 9.13 5.27
N VAL A 33 7.08 8.18 5.25
CA VAL A 33 5.67 8.43 4.94
C VAL A 33 4.90 8.49 6.25
N ASP A 34 4.01 9.47 6.38
CA ASP A 34 3.23 9.66 7.60
C ASP A 34 2.47 8.38 8.03
N PRO A 35 2.53 7.96 9.30
CA PRO A 35 1.94 6.72 9.76
C PRO A 35 0.40 6.73 9.67
N SER A 36 -0.24 7.89 9.82
CA SER A 36 -1.69 8.02 9.62
C SER A 36 -2.06 7.84 8.15
N TYR A 37 -1.20 8.31 7.24
CA TYR A 37 -1.38 8.09 5.81
C TYR A 37 -1.18 6.61 5.44
N ILE A 38 -0.16 5.92 5.98
CA ILE A 38 -0.01 4.47 5.83
C ILE A 38 -1.26 3.73 6.33
N SER A 39 -1.78 4.08 7.50
CA SER A 39 -3.01 3.50 8.03
C SER A 39 -4.22 3.73 7.12
N ARG A 40 -4.34 4.92 6.51
CA ARG A 40 -5.40 5.22 5.54
C ARG A 40 -5.22 4.47 4.23
N LEU A 41 -3.98 4.30 3.75
CA LEU A 41 -3.65 3.52 2.56
C LEU A 41 -4.04 2.05 2.76
N GLU A 42 -3.64 1.44 3.87
CA GLU A 42 -3.94 0.02 4.15
C GLU A 42 -5.43 -0.26 4.27
N ARG A 43 -6.23 0.73 4.69
CA ARG A 43 -7.69 0.66 4.72
C ARG A 43 -8.37 0.99 3.38
N GLY A 44 -7.61 1.41 2.37
CA GLY A 44 -8.13 1.83 1.07
C GLY A 44 -8.90 3.15 1.10
N ILE A 45 -8.63 4.02 2.07
CA ILE A 45 -9.32 5.32 2.27
C ILE A 45 -8.55 6.47 1.59
N ALA A 46 -7.26 6.27 1.31
CA ALA A 46 -6.41 7.27 0.67
C ALA A 46 -5.92 6.78 -0.70
N ASN A 47 -5.79 7.73 -1.63
CA ASN A 47 -5.08 7.50 -2.88
C ASN A 47 -3.58 7.57 -2.63
N ALA A 48 -2.84 6.58 -3.09
CA ALA A 48 -1.39 6.57 -3.07
C ALA A 48 -0.81 7.40 -4.21
N SER A 49 0.11 8.31 -3.93
CA SER A 49 0.94 8.91 -4.99
C SER A 49 1.95 7.88 -5.50
N LEU A 50 2.45 8.08 -6.73
CA LEU A 50 3.50 7.21 -7.28
C LEU A 50 4.77 7.23 -6.41
N ASP A 51 5.15 8.40 -5.88
CA ASP A 51 6.30 8.55 -4.98
C ASP A 51 6.12 7.72 -3.69
N SER A 52 4.94 7.77 -3.07
CA SER A 52 4.65 6.96 -1.89
C SER A 52 4.66 5.46 -2.21
N LEU A 53 4.12 5.05 -3.37
CA LEU A 53 4.18 3.66 -3.82
C LEU A 53 5.61 3.18 -4.04
N LEU A 54 6.48 3.99 -4.65
CA LEU A 54 7.89 3.66 -4.86
C LEU A 54 8.63 3.49 -3.53
N LYS A 55 8.43 4.40 -2.58
CA LYS A 55 9.02 4.33 -1.24
C LYS A 55 8.55 3.08 -0.49
N ILE A 56 7.25 2.82 -0.48
CA ILE A 56 6.66 1.65 0.18
C ILE A 56 7.15 0.36 -0.47
N ALA A 57 7.14 0.27 -1.80
CA ALA A 57 7.61 -0.91 -2.52
C ALA A 57 9.08 -1.24 -2.18
N LYS A 58 9.94 -0.22 -2.17
CA LYS A 58 11.35 -0.35 -1.77
C LYS A 58 11.49 -0.85 -0.32
N ALA A 59 10.74 -0.26 0.62
CA ALA A 59 10.80 -0.66 2.03
C ALA A 59 10.24 -2.06 2.30
N LEU A 60 9.30 -2.53 1.46
CA LEU A 60 8.71 -3.87 1.53
C LEU A 60 9.44 -4.91 0.67
N ASN A 61 10.57 -4.53 0.06
CA ASN A 61 11.37 -5.37 -0.83
C ASN A 61 10.54 -6.02 -1.97
N CYS A 62 9.73 -5.21 -2.65
CA CYS A 62 8.91 -5.64 -3.77
C CYS A 62 8.83 -4.57 -4.86
N THR A 63 8.18 -4.88 -5.97
CA THR A 63 7.94 -3.90 -7.05
C THR A 63 6.65 -3.10 -6.81
N VAL A 64 6.45 -1.97 -7.50
CA VAL A 64 5.15 -1.28 -7.43
C VAL A 64 4.03 -2.14 -8.03
N LYS A 65 4.33 -2.95 -9.05
CA LYS A 65 3.39 -3.88 -9.68
C LYS A 65 2.85 -4.90 -8.67
N ASP A 66 3.68 -5.33 -7.74
CA ASP A 66 3.32 -6.25 -6.65
C ASP A 66 2.31 -5.65 -5.65
N LEU A 67 2.20 -4.33 -5.60
CA LEU A 67 1.25 -3.59 -4.77
C LEU A 67 -0.04 -3.29 -5.54
N ILE A 68 0.08 -2.95 -6.82
CA ILE A 68 -1.04 -2.55 -7.66
C ILE A 68 -1.92 -3.75 -8.01
N PRO A 69 -3.22 -3.74 -7.66
CA PRO A 69 -4.14 -4.77 -8.10
C PRO A 69 -4.45 -4.67 -9.59
N ASP A 70 -4.74 -5.81 -10.23
CA ASP A 70 -5.14 -5.84 -11.64
C ASP A 70 -6.39 -4.99 -11.88
N SER A 71 -6.34 -4.17 -12.93
CA SER A 71 -7.44 -3.31 -13.38
C SER A 71 -8.56 -4.05 -14.13
N ASN A 72 -8.34 -5.32 -14.49
CA ASN A 72 -9.23 -6.11 -15.35
C ASN A 72 -10.27 -6.96 -14.59
N ASN A 73 -10.47 -6.73 -13.29
CA ASN A 73 -11.56 -7.40 -12.59
C ASN A 73 -12.88 -6.71 -12.97
N PRO A 74 -13.91 -7.45 -13.45
CA PRO A 74 -15.22 -6.87 -13.76
C PRO A 74 -15.67 -5.96 -12.62
N ILE A 75 -16.01 -4.73 -12.98
CA ILE A 75 -16.81 -3.87 -12.13
C ILE A 75 -18.20 -4.51 -12.17
N ASP A 76 -18.47 -5.40 -11.23
CA ASP A 76 -19.86 -5.71 -10.87
C ASP A 76 -20.52 -4.43 -10.35
#